data_AF-A0A821PZG6-F1
#
_entry.id   AF-A0A821PZG6-F1
#
_cell.length_a   1.000
_cell.length_b   1.000
_cell.length_c   1.000
_cell.angle_alpha   90.00
_cell.angle_beta   90.00
_cell.angle_gamma   90.00
#
_symmetry.space_group_name_H-M   'P 1'
#
loop_
_entity.id
_entity.type
_entity.pdbx_description
1 polymer ?
#
loop_
_entity_poly.entity_id
_entity_poly.type
_entity_poly.pdbx_seq_one_letter_code
_entity_poly.pdbx_strand_id
1 'polypeptide(L)'
;MIVSSTLAQNIVPIIQECPQLNSIYVLCDNSSTHEKWAKTIPKIKGVYKQIEPICDAIQIDRMNCDQHTIPISFNHIDPLFMYTQLLKEALLDIEDDDAKSIKELVEYCRLQSVASEKTLEKIKEEYRSHSPIWWYTGPYFIYSMLNCGLRQMDVDIIMKMGFFIRHLHNHIIQLHRDQRGSMPTQFQVFRGQ
;
A
#
# COMPACT_ATOMS: atom_id res chain seq x y z
N MET A 1 -10.94 14.28 -6.29
CA MET A 1 -11.13 15.57 -6.98
C MET A 1 -11.49 16.64 -5.95
N ILE A 2 -10.86 17.81 -6.00
CA ILE A 2 -11.23 18.96 -5.14
C ILE A 2 -11.92 20.00 -6.02
N VAL A 3 -13.09 20.49 -5.61
CA VAL A 3 -13.90 21.45 -6.38
C VAL A 3 -14.54 22.48 -5.49
N SER A 4 -14.74 23.69 -6.00
CA SER A 4 -15.56 24.69 -5.31
C SER A 4 -17.03 24.28 -5.31
N SER A 5 -17.81 24.72 -4.31
CA SER A 5 -19.23 24.40 -4.19
C SER A 5 -20.06 24.82 -5.41
N THR A 6 -19.77 25.97 -6.00
CA THR A 6 -20.46 26.49 -7.19
C THR A 6 -20.23 25.61 -8.41
N LEU A 7 -19.00 25.12 -8.58
CA LEU A 7 -18.65 24.24 -9.69
C LEU A 7 -19.16 22.81 -9.46
N ALA A 8 -19.12 22.35 -8.21
CA ALA A 8 -19.53 21.01 -7.84
C ALA A 8 -21.02 20.75 -8.18
N GLN A 9 -21.91 21.72 -7.98
CA GLN A 9 -23.33 21.57 -8.33
C GLN A 9 -23.57 21.32 -9.81
N ASN A 10 -22.76 21.92 -10.69
CA ASN A 10 -22.90 21.78 -12.13
C ASN A 10 -22.24 20.50 -12.66
N ILE A 11 -21.08 20.14 -12.10
CA ILE A 11 -20.27 19.05 -12.65
C ILE A 11 -20.60 17.71 -12.00
N VAL A 12 -20.88 17.65 -10.69
CA VAL A 12 -21.09 16.38 -9.98
C VAL A 12 -22.19 15.51 -10.60
N PRO A 13 -23.35 16.04 -11.03
CA PRO A 13 -24.37 15.21 -11.69
C PRO A 13 -23.88 14.50 -12.96
N ILE A 14 -22.89 15.09 -13.65
CA ILE A 14 -22.32 14.58 -14.90
C ILE A 14 -21.24 13.52 -14.61
N ILE A 15 -20.43 13.74 -13.57
CA ILE A 15 -19.26 12.89 -13.27
C ILE A 15 -19.50 11.86 -12.17
N GLN A 16 -20.65 11.89 -11.49
CA GLN A 16 -20.96 10.93 -10.41
C GLN A 16 -20.93 9.48 -10.91
N GLU A 17 -21.28 9.23 -12.17
CA GLU A 17 -21.23 7.89 -12.78
C GLU A 17 -19.83 7.52 -13.28
N CYS A 18 -18.84 8.43 -13.25
CA CYS A 18 -17.51 8.15 -13.78
C CYS A 18 -16.77 7.13 -12.88
N PRO A 19 -16.43 5.93 -13.37
CA PRO A 19 -15.82 4.89 -12.56
C PRO A 19 -14.39 5.24 -12.11
N GLN A 20 -13.70 6.12 -12.85
CA GLN A 20 -12.36 6.60 -12.49
C GLN A 20 -12.36 7.62 -11.34
N LEU A 21 -13.54 8.15 -10.98
CA LEU A 21 -13.70 9.12 -9.92
C LEU A 21 -14.18 8.43 -8.64
N ASN A 22 -13.25 8.26 -7.68
CA ASN A 22 -13.53 7.59 -6.40
C ASN A 22 -14.09 8.56 -5.33
N SER A 23 -13.45 9.71 -5.16
CA SER A 23 -13.77 10.67 -4.10
C SER A 23 -13.79 12.12 -4.61
N ILE A 24 -14.75 12.90 -4.11
CA ILE A 24 -14.95 14.33 -4.35
C ILE A 24 -14.93 15.07 -3.01
N TYR A 25 -14.10 16.10 -2.89
CA TYR A 25 -14.03 16.99 -1.73
C TYR A 25 -14.46 18.38 -2.18
N VAL A 26 -15.43 18.97 -1.47
CA VAL A 26 -16.02 20.25 -1.85
C VAL A 26 -15.50 21.35 -0.93
N LEU A 27 -14.89 22.38 -1.50
CA LEU A 27 -14.50 23.59 -0.78
C LEU A 27 -15.64 24.62 -0.86
N CYS A 28 -16.14 25.05 0.29
CA CYS A 28 -17.29 25.93 0.40
C CYS A 28 -17.20 26.86 1.62
N ASP A 29 -17.26 28.17 1.38
CA ASP A 29 -17.28 29.17 2.46
C ASP A 29 -18.67 29.28 3.14
N ASN A 30 -19.76 28.95 2.43
CA ASN A 30 -21.14 29.08 2.89
C ASN A 30 -21.83 27.72 3.14
N SER A 31 -21.84 27.27 4.39
CA SER A 31 -22.08 25.87 4.76
C SER A 31 -23.56 25.41 4.86
N SER A 32 -24.55 26.29 4.93
CA SER A 32 -25.91 25.86 5.33
C SER A 32 -26.76 25.20 4.22
N THR A 33 -26.61 25.64 2.97
CA THR A 33 -27.42 25.13 1.84
C THR A 33 -26.75 23.96 1.11
N HIS A 34 -25.42 23.93 1.10
CA HIS A 34 -24.66 22.99 0.28
C HIS A 34 -24.33 21.65 0.96
N GLU A 35 -24.50 21.55 2.28
CA GLU A 35 -24.30 20.27 2.99
C GLU A 35 -25.40 19.23 2.69
N LYS A 36 -26.63 19.67 2.41
CA LYS A 36 -27.77 18.74 2.22
C LYS A 36 -27.65 17.91 0.94
N TRP A 37 -27.29 18.54 -0.19
CA TRP A 37 -27.10 17.83 -1.46
C TRP A 37 -25.79 17.04 -1.50
N ALA A 38 -24.76 17.52 -0.79
CA ALA A 38 -23.49 16.79 -0.68
C ALA A 38 -23.70 15.42 0.00
N LYS A 39 -24.55 15.36 1.03
CA LYS A 39 -24.87 14.13 1.76
C LYS A 39 -25.66 13.10 0.92
N THR A 40 -26.31 13.50 -0.17
CA THR A 40 -27.06 12.56 -1.02
C THR A 40 -26.18 11.84 -2.04
N ILE A 41 -24.93 12.25 -2.22
CA ILE A 41 -24.05 11.72 -3.27
C ILE A 41 -22.92 10.89 -2.64
N PRO A 42 -22.86 9.57 -2.89
CA PRO A 42 -21.93 8.67 -2.20
C PRO A 42 -20.44 9.02 -2.39
N LYS A 43 -20.09 9.57 -3.56
CA LYS A 43 -18.71 9.94 -3.92
C LYS A 43 -18.23 11.23 -3.26
N ILE A 44 -19.13 12.02 -2.65
CA ILE A 44 -18.73 13.23 -1.93
C ILE A 44 -18.31 12.82 -0.52
N LYS A 45 -17.03 13.00 -0.20
CA LYS A 45 -16.43 12.63 1.09
C LYS A 45 -16.60 13.69 2.16
N GLY A 46 -16.77 14.96 1.75
CA GLY A 46 -17.03 16.04 2.67
C GLY A 46 -17.13 17.40 2.00
N VAL A 47 -17.69 18.34 2.76
CA VAL A 47 -17.72 19.78 2.45
C VAL A 47 -16.90 20.48 3.51
N TYR A 48 -15.95 21.29 3.09
CA TYR A 48 -14.95 21.91 3.96
C TYR A 48 -14.87 23.40 3.68
N LYS A 49 -14.60 24.18 4.73
CA LYS A 49 -14.42 25.65 4.63
C LYS A 49 -12.97 26.04 4.34
N GLN A 50 -12.04 25.14 4.61
CA GLN A 50 -10.61 25.39 4.57
C GLN A 50 -9.93 24.20 3.88
N ILE A 51 -8.73 24.43 3.37
CA ILE A 51 -7.98 23.42 2.63
C ILE A 51 -7.30 22.42 3.57
N GLU A 52 -6.93 22.85 4.78
CA GLU A 52 -6.22 22.02 5.76
C GLU A 52 -7.02 20.77 6.15
N PRO A 53 -8.31 20.85 6.51
CA PRO A 53 -9.12 19.66 6.77
C PRO A 53 -9.34 18.77 5.53
N ILE A 54 -9.27 19.34 4.32
CA ILE A 54 -9.30 18.55 3.09
C ILE A 54 -8.01 17.73 2.98
N CYS A 55 -6.86 18.31 3.27
CA CYS A 55 -5.58 17.60 3.27
C CYS A 55 -5.59 16.43 4.25
N ASP A 56 -6.07 16.64 5.48
CA ASP A 56 -6.20 15.57 6.49
C ASP A 56 -7.13 14.44 6.01
N ALA A 57 -8.29 14.81 5.44
CA ALA A 57 -9.25 13.84 4.91
C ALA A 57 -8.69 13.06 3.71
N ILE A 58 -7.92 13.71 2.84
CA ILE A 58 -7.23 13.06 1.73
C ILE A 58 -6.15 12.12 2.25
N GLN A 59 -5.41 12.50 3.30
CA GLN A 59 -4.37 11.64 3.87
C GLN A 59 -4.99 10.37 4.47
N ILE A 60 -6.09 10.49 5.21
CA ILE A 60 -6.86 9.35 5.73
C ILE A 60 -7.41 8.50 4.59
N ASP A 61 -8.03 9.11 3.58
CA ASP A 61 -8.58 8.38 2.43
C ASP A 61 -7.49 7.70 1.61
N ARG A 62 -6.28 8.28 1.52
CA ARG A 62 -5.11 7.66 0.87
C ARG A 62 -4.67 6.41 1.61
N MET A 63 -4.63 6.45 2.95
CA MET A 63 -4.34 5.26 3.76
C MET A 63 -5.40 4.16 3.57
N ASN A 64 -6.66 4.53 3.36
CA ASN A 64 -7.75 3.58 3.12
C ASN A 64 -7.82 3.06 1.66
N CYS A 65 -7.46 3.89 0.68
CA CYS A 65 -7.49 3.57 -0.75
C CYS A 65 -6.30 2.69 -1.17
N ASP A 66 -5.25 2.63 -0.35
CA ASP A 66 -4.04 1.84 -0.55
C ASP A 66 -4.24 0.32 -0.60
N GLN A 67 -5.49 -0.17 -0.46
CA GLN A 67 -5.77 -1.59 -0.60
C GLN A 67 -5.51 -2.12 -2.03
N HIS A 68 -5.77 -1.38 -3.12
CA HIS A 68 -5.73 -2.01 -4.47
C HIS A 68 -5.25 -1.22 -5.70
N THR A 69 -4.92 0.07 -5.64
CA THR A 69 -4.67 0.83 -6.89
C THR A 69 -3.49 1.81 -6.81
N ILE A 70 -2.31 1.34 -7.24
CA ILE A 70 -1.23 2.22 -7.73
C ILE A 70 -1.23 2.11 -9.26
N PRO A 71 -1.47 3.19 -10.01
CA PRO A 71 -1.28 3.15 -11.46
C PRO A 71 0.22 3.07 -11.76
N ILE A 72 0.62 2.07 -12.56
CA ILE A 72 2.00 1.95 -13.04
C ILE A 72 2.09 2.68 -14.38
N SER A 73 2.77 3.83 -14.43
CA SER A 73 3.07 4.54 -15.69
C SER A 73 4.49 4.23 -16.15
N PHE A 74 4.64 3.51 -17.28
CA PHE A 74 5.91 3.00 -17.81
C PHE A 74 6.55 3.84 -18.94
N ASN A 75 6.29 5.16 -19.03
CA ASN A 75 6.65 5.90 -20.26
C ASN A 75 7.84 6.87 -20.18
N HIS A 76 8.49 7.01 -19.04
CA HIS A 76 9.84 7.59 -18.95
C HIS A 76 10.57 6.81 -17.86
N ILE A 77 11.90 6.62 -17.94
CA ILE A 77 12.66 5.99 -16.85
C ILE A 77 12.49 6.89 -15.63
N ASP A 78 11.51 6.55 -14.81
CA ASP A 78 11.17 7.29 -13.61
C ASP A 78 12.42 7.27 -12.72
N PRO A 79 12.95 8.42 -12.27
CA PRO A 79 14.01 8.45 -11.28
C PRO A 79 13.68 7.57 -10.06
N LEU A 80 12.40 7.43 -9.73
CA LEU A 80 11.93 6.51 -8.70
C LEU A 80 12.15 5.04 -9.07
N PHE A 81 12.03 4.66 -10.34
CA PHE A 81 12.36 3.31 -10.82
C PHE A 81 13.85 3.01 -10.66
N MET A 82 14.72 3.96 -11.02
CA MET A 82 16.17 3.83 -10.82
C MET A 82 16.49 3.68 -9.33
N TYR A 83 15.92 4.55 -8.48
CA TYR A 83 16.10 4.50 -7.03
C TYR A 83 15.62 3.17 -6.43
N THR A 84 14.44 2.69 -6.82
CA THR A 84 13.90 1.41 -6.32
C THR A 84 14.71 0.21 -6.78
N GLN A 85 15.25 0.24 -8.00
CA GLN A 85 16.15 -0.81 -8.47
C GLN A 85 17.45 -0.83 -7.66
N LEU A 86 18.07 0.33 -7.43
CA LEU A 86 19.28 0.45 -6.60
C LEU A 86 19.02 0.03 -5.16
N LEU A 87 17.90 0.46 -4.57
CA LEU A 87 17.48 0.06 -3.22
C LEU A 87 17.29 -1.44 -3.14
N LYS A 88 16.65 -2.06 -4.13
CA LYS A 88 16.48 -3.50 -4.21
C LYS A 88 17.84 -4.21 -4.26
N GLU A 89 18.75 -3.79 -5.13
CA GLU A 89 20.10 -4.38 -5.24
C GLU A 89 20.86 -4.25 -3.90
N ALA A 90 20.86 -3.06 -3.30
CA ALA A 90 21.46 -2.83 -2.00
C ALA A 90 20.86 -3.74 -0.91
N LEU A 91 19.54 -3.85 -0.83
CA LEU A 91 18.87 -4.72 0.15
C LEU A 91 19.22 -6.21 -0.02
N LEU A 92 19.39 -6.65 -1.26
CA LEU A 92 19.77 -8.05 -1.56
C LEU A 92 21.22 -8.34 -1.21
N ASP A 93 22.10 -7.34 -1.29
CA ASP A 93 23.53 -7.44 -1.00
C ASP A 93 23.88 -7.28 0.48
N ILE A 94 22.95 -6.78 1.31
CA ILE A 94 23.17 -6.69 2.76
C ILE A 94 23.38 -8.10 3.33
N GLU A 95 24.50 -8.32 4.00
CA GLU A 95 24.74 -9.49 4.84
C GLU A 95 24.27 -9.16 6.27
N ASP A 96 23.07 -9.62 6.62
CA ASP A 96 22.47 -9.39 7.94
C ASP A 96 22.35 -10.68 8.74
N ASP A 97 22.50 -10.55 10.06
CA ASP A 97 22.07 -11.57 11.01
C ASP A 97 20.54 -11.59 11.08
N ASP A 98 19.93 -12.53 10.37
CA ASP A 98 18.49 -12.70 10.33
C ASP A 98 17.85 -12.84 11.73
N ALA A 99 18.53 -13.46 12.71
CA ALA A 99 17.97 -13.60 14.05
C ALA A 99 17.85 -12.23 14.75
N LYS A 100 18.87 -11.39 14.57
CA LYS A 100 18.84 -9.99 15.01
C LYS A 100 17.76 -9.20 14.27
N SER A 101 17.68 -9.31 12.95
CA SER A 101 16.70 -8.57 12.14
C SER A 101 15.25 -8.96 12.46
N ILE A 102 14.98 -10.25 12.72
CA ILE A 102 13.67 -10.72 13.18
C ILE A 102 13.32 -10.10 14.54
N LYS A 103 14.28 -10.08 15.48
CA LYS A 103 14.07 -9.47 16.81
C LYS A 103 13.76 -7.98 16.69
N GLU A 104 14.52 -7.26 15.87
CA GLU A 104 14.29 -5.84 15.63
C GLU A 104 12.93 -5.56 14.96
N LEU A 105 12.50 -6.40 14.02
CA LEU A 105 11.17 -6.29 13.41
C LEU A 105 10.07 -6.50 14.46
N VAL A 106 10.20 -7.51 15.33
CA VAL A 106 9.25 -7.80 16.40
C VAL A 106 9.15 -6.64 17.38
N GLU A 107 10.28 -6.08 17.81
CA GLU A 107 10.31 -4.91 18.69
C GLU A 107 9.68 -3.68 18.04
N TYR A 108 9.97 -3.43 16.77
CA TYR A 108 9.35 -2.36 15.99
C TYR A 108 7.82 -2.52 15.93
N CYS A 109 7.34 -3.72 15.60
CA CYS A 109 5.90 -3.99 15.49
C CYS A 109 5.19 -3.91 16.86
N ARG A 110 5.88 -4.26 17.94
CA ARG A 110 5.38 -4.12 19.31
C ARG A 110 5.21 -2.64 19.68
N LEU A 111 6.20 -1.79 19.39
CA LEU A 111 6.15 -0.35 19.65
C LEU A 111 5.04 0.34 18.85
N GLN A 112 4.87 -0.05 17.59
CA GLN A 112 3.87 0.53 16.68
C GLN A 112 2.47 -0.11 16.83
N SER A 113 2.29 -1.04 17.78
CA SER A 113 1.02 -1.76 18.00
C SER A 113 0.43 -2.39 16.73
N VAL A 114 1.29 -2.86 15.82
CA VAL A 114 0.91 -3.37 14.48
C VAL A 114 0.21 -4.72 14.56
N ALA A 115 0.56 -5.54 15.55
CA ALA A 115 0.04 -6.89 15.70
C ALA A 115 -0.10 -7.29 17.17
N SER A 116 -0.91 -8.32 17.42
CA SER A 116 -1.05 -8.90 18.76
C SER A 116 0.24 -9.58 19.21
N GLU A 117 0.51 -9.56 20.51
CA GLU A 117 1.70 -10.18 21.11
C GLU A 117 1.85 -11.67 20.72
N LYS A 118 0.73 -12.40 20.64
CA LYS A 118 0.71 -13.80 20.18
C LYS A 118 1.26 -13.96 18.75
N THR A 119 0.96 -13.02 17.86
CA THR A 119 1.43 -13.07 16.47
C THR A 119 2.93 -12.73 16.39
N LEU A 120 3.38 -11.80 17.22
CA LEU A 120 4.77 -11.38 17.31
C LEU A 120 5.67 -12.50 17.81
N GLU A 121 5.30 -13.17 18.90
CA GLU A 121 6.06 -14.32 19.41
C GLU A 121 6.06 -15.47 18.41
N LYS A 122 4.94 -15.70 17.70
CA LYS A 122 4.90 -16.70 16.62
C LYS A 122 5.94 -16.44 15.53
N ILE A 123 6.09 -15.20 15.08
CA ILE A 123 7.12 -14.86 14.08
C ILE A 123 8.50 -15.10 14.66
N LYS A 124 8.74 -14.64 15.88
CA LYS A 124 10.05 -14.77 16.54
C LYS A 124 10.49 -16.23 16.68
N GLU A 125 9.56 -17.13 17.00
CA GLU A 125 9.86 -18.55 17.25
C GLU A 125 9.80 -19.40 15.97
N GLU A 126 8.83 -19.16 15.10
CA GLU A 126 8.48 -20.05 14.00
C GLU A 126 8.89 -19.51 12.62
N TYR A 127 9.51 -18.33 12.51
CA TYR A 127 9.82 -17.72 11.20
C TYR A 127 10.53 -18.70 10.25
N ARG A 128 11.56 -19.40 10.76
CA ARG A 128 12.36 -20.36 9.99
C ARG A 128 11.67 -21.69 9.73
N SER A 129 10.60 -22.00 10.45
CA SER A 129 9.82 -23.23 10.29
C SER A 129 8.95 -23.22 9.04
N HIS A 130 8.75 -22.05 8.43
CA HIS A 130 7.91 -21.85 7.25
C HIS A 130 8.66 -21.13 6.14
N SER A 131 8.19 -21.28 4.89
CA SER A 131 8.75 -20.55 3.76
C SER A 131 8.37 -19.06 3.83
N PRO A 132 9.17 -18.16 3.25
CA PRO A 132 8.83 -16.74 3.13
C PRO A 132 7.48 -16.50 2.45
N ILE A 133 7.14 -17.31 1.44
CA ILE A 133 5.84 -17.23 0.75
C ILE A 133 4.70 -17.58 1.70
N TRP A 134 4.86 -18.60 2.55
CA TRP A 134 3.84 -18.95 3.53
C TRP A 134 3.52 -17.79 4.47
N TRP A 135 4.54 -17.06 4.93
CA TRP A 135 4.36 -15.84 5.71
C TRP A 135 3.73 -14.70 4.91
N TYR A 136 4.11 -14.56 3.63
CA TYR A 136 3.56 -13.53 2.74
C TYR A 136 2.10 -13.76 2.37
N THR A 137 1.64 -15.01 2.27
CA THR A 137 0.25 -15.34 1.93
C THR A 137 -0.62 -15.65 3.16
N GLY A 138 -0.01 -15.77 4.34
CA GLY A 138 -0.71 -16.08 5.58
C GLY A 138 -1.55 -14.91 6.11
N PRO A 139 -2.51 -15.18 7.01
CA PRO A 139 -3.39 -14.16 7.60
C PRO A 139 -2.68 -13.34 8.70
N TYR A 140 -1.48 -12.84 8.41
CA TYR A 140 -0.65 -12.07 9.34
C TYR A 140 -0.36 -10.68 8.78
N PHE A 141 0.24 -9.81 9.60
CA PHE A 141 0.57 -8.43 9.21
C PHE A 141 1.71 -8.34 8.18
N ILE A 142 2.45 -9.42 7.91
CA ILE A 142 3.64 -9.40 7.03
C ILE A 142 3.28 -8.90 5.63
N TYR A 143 2.20 -9.42 5.03
CA TYR A 143 1.74 -8.99 3.70
C TYR A 143 1.40 -7.50 3.69
N SER A 144 0.56 -7.07 4.63
CA SER A 144 0.04 -5.70 4.65
C SER A 144 1.15 -4.69 4.95
N MET A 145 2.01 -4.99 5.94
CA MET A 145 3.14 -4.14 6.31
C MET A 145 4.14 -4.01 5.17
N LEU A 146 4.53 -5.11 4.51
CA LEU A 146 5.49 -5.07 3.40
C LEU A 146 4.95 -4.24 2.23
N ASN A 147 3.70 -4.52 1.81
CA ASN A 147 3.09 -3.80 0.69
C ASN A 147 2.78 -2.34 1.03
N CYS A 148 2.57 -2.00 2.30
CA CYS A 148 2.47 -0.62 2.76
C CYS A 148 3.83 0.08 2.62
N GLY A 149 4.89 -0.49 3.19
CA GLY A 149 6.23 0.09 3.16
C GLY A 149 6.76 0.31 1.74
N LEU A 150 6.62 -0.68 0.86
CA LEU A 150 7.05 -0.58 -0.55
C LEU A 150 6.27 0.49 -1.33
N ARG A 151 4.97 0.65 -1.05
CA ARG A 151 4.11 1.60 -1.75
C ARG A 151 4.32 3.03 -1.30
N GLN A 152 4.57 3.22 0.00
CA GLN A 152 4.78 4.53 0.59
C GLN A 152 6.26 4.94 0.55
N MET A 153 7.16 4.05 0.09
CA MET A 153 8.61 4.21 0.18
C MET A 153 9.06 4.50 1.62
N ASP A 154 8.41 3.86 2.59
CA ASP A 154 8.74 3.98 4.00
C ASP A 154 10.04 3.24 4.27
N VAL A 155 11.12 4.00 4.43
CA VAL A 155 12.47 3.46 4.60
C VAL A 155 12.59 2.67 5.90
N ASP A 156 11.90 3.06 6.98
CA ASP A 156 11.98 2.36 8.25
C ASP A 156 11.36 0.97 8.12
N ILE A 157 10.17 0.87 7.50
CA ILE A 157 9.53 -0.42 7.23
C ILE A 157 10.38 -1.25 6.27
N ILE A 158 10.86 -0.67 5.17
CA ILE A 158 11.65 -1.38 4.16
C ILE A 158 12.93 -1.95 4.76
N MET A 159 13.64 -1.17 5.57
CA MET A 159 14.87 -1.63 6.23
C MET A 159 14.58 -2.70 7.28
N LYS A 160 13.55 -2.54 8.12
CA LYS A 160 13.17 -3.56 9.11
C LYS A 160 12.69 -4.86 8.47
N MET A 161 12.12 -4.79 7.28
CA MET A 161 11.69 -5.95 6.49
C MET A 161 12.73 -6.41 5.47
N GLY A 162 13.94 -5.82 5.46
CA GLY A 162 14.96 -6.10 4.45
C GLY A 162 15.34 -7.58 4.34
N PHE A 163 15.55 -8.25 5.49
CA PHE A 163 15.79 -9.69 5.55
C PHE A 163 14.63 -10.50 4.92
N PHE A 164 13.38 -10.08 5.16
CA PHE A 164 12.21 -10.75 4.64
C PHE A 164 12.07 -10.54 3.13
N ILE A 165 12.33 -9.33 2.64
CA ILE A 165 12.37 -9.00 1.20
C ILE A 165 13.39 -9.89 0.49
N ARG A 166 14.61 -10.01 1.03
CA ARG A 166 15.67 -10.87 0.51
C ARG A 166 15.24 -12.33 0.44
N HIS A 167 14.68 -12.86 1.52
CA HIS A 167 14.20 -14.25 1.54
C HIS A 167 13.04 -14.49 0.57
N LEU A 168 12.07 -13.58 0.51
CA LEU A 168 10.94 -13.69 -0.40
C LEU A 168 11.39 -13.62 -1.86
N HIS A 169 12.28 -12.68 -2.19
CA HIS A 169 12.86 -12.55 -3.53
C HIS A 169 13.59 -13.81 -3.97
N ASN A 170 14.50 -14.32 -3.13
CA ASN A 170 15.29 -15.51 -3.43
C ASN A 170 14.39 -16.75 -3.59
N HIS A 171 13.37 -16.89 -2.76
CA HIS A 171 12.41 -17.99 -2.87
C HIS A 171 11.58 -17.92 -4.17
N ILE A 172 11.12 -16.72 -4.57
CA ILE A 172 10.39 -16.53 -5.83
C ILE A 172 11.29 -16.86 -7.03
N ILE A 173 12.56 -16.42 -7.01
CA ILE A 173 13.53 -16.77 -8.06
C ILE A 173 13.72 -18.28 -8.16
N GLN A 174 13.86 -18.97 -7.03
CA GLN A 174 13.99 -20.42 -6.99
C GLN A 174 12.77 -21.09 -7.63
N LEU A 175 11.56 -20.75 -7.18
CA LEU A 175 10.34 -21.32 -7.76
C LEU A 175 10.18 -21.02 -9.25
N HIS A 176 10.57 -19.82 -9.69
CA HIS A 176 10.52 -19.47 -11.11
C HIS A 176 11.48 -20.34 -11.93
N ARG A 177 12.70 -20.60 -11.43
CA ARG A 177 13.65 -21.50 -12.08
C ARG A 177 13.10 -22.92 -12.16
N ASP A 178 12.49 -23.41 -11.10
CA ASP A 178 11.92 -24.76 -11.02
C ASP A 178 10.73 -24.93 -11.99
N GLN A 179 9.90 -23.90 -12.15
CA GLN A 179 8.73 -23.90 -13.04
C GLN A 179 9.07 -23.72 -14.52
N ARG A 180 10.22 -23.09 -14.84
CA ARG A 180 10.61 -22.77 -16.23
C ARG A 180 10.78 -23.99 -17.12
N GLY A 181 11.02 -25.17 -16.55
CA GLY A 181 11.12 -26.43 -17.29
C GLY A 181 9.77 -27.06 -17.66
N SER A 182 8.66 -26.65 -17.03
CA SER A 182 7.36 -27.33 -17.14
C SER A 182 6.21 -26.44 -17.62
N MET A 183 6.35 -25.11 -17.62
CA MET A 183 5.28 -24.19 -18.00
C MET A 183 5.44 -23.56 -19.39
N PRO A 184 4.31 -23.28 -20.07
CA PRO A 184 4.31 -22.49 -21.30
C PRO A 184 4.82 -21.07 -21.05
N THR A 185 5.48 -20.48 -22.05
CA THR A 185 6.11 -19.14 -21.99
C THR A 185 5.12 -17.99 -21.74
N GLN A 186 3.82 -18.24 -21.88
CA GLN A 186 2.75 -17.28 -21.65
C GLN A 186 1.64 -17.94 -20.82
N PHE A 187 1.20 -17.26 -19.77
CA PHE A 187 0.07 -17.66 -18.95
C PHE A 187 -0.78 -16.43 -18.60
N GLN A 188 -2.09 -16.62 -18.52
CA GLN A 188 -3.04 -15.57 -18.18
C GLN A 188 -3.38 -15.67 -16.69
N VAL A 189 -3.37 -14.53 -15.99
CA VAL A 189 -3.72 -14.44 -14.56
C VAL A 189 -4.89 -13.47 -14.37
N PHE A 190 -5.69 -13.73 -13.34
CA PHE A 190 -6.81 -12.88 -12.95
C PHE A 190 -6.64 -12.45 -11.50
N ARG A 191 -6.97 -11.19 -11.20
CA ARG A 191 -7.03 -10.64 -9.85
C ARG A 191 -8.31 -9.80 -9.76
N GLY A 192 -9.06 -9.95 -8.67
CA GLY A 192 -10.20 -9.07 -8.39
C GLY A 192 -9.74 -7.63 -8.19
N GLN A 193 -10.49 -6.68 -8.76
CA GLN A 193 -10.37 -5.25 -8.48
C GLN A 193 -11.32 -4.87 -7.36
#